data_AF-A0A2E5PUN7-F1
#
_entry.id   AF-A0A2E5PUN7-F1
#
_cell.length_a   1.000
_cell.length_b   1.000
_cell.length_c   1.000
_cell.angle_alpha   90.00
_cell.angle_beta   90.00
_cell.angle_gamma   90.00
#
_symmetry.space_group_name_H-M   'P 1'
#
loop_
_entity.id
_entity.type
_entity.pdbx_description
1 polymer ?
#
loop_
_entity_poly.entity_id
_entity_poly.type
_entity_poly.pdbx_seq_one_letter_code
_entity_poly.pdbx_strand_id
1 'polypeptide(L)'
;MIHLLREVEIHPCEGKTISQAISPIGVTEQTYYRWRKEYRGLCRGQAKRIKELEKENIRLKRLVADLSLENAVLQDFASGNL
;
A
#
# COMPACT_ATOMS: atom_id res chain seq x y z
N MET A 1 16.71 -5.83 0.00
CA MET A 1 16.15 -7.03 -0.65
C MET A 1 14.82 -6.81 -1.33
N ILE A 2 13.73 -6.56 -0.58
CA ILE A 2 12.40 -6.36 -1.17
C ILE A 2 12.34 -5.09 -2.03
N HIS A 3 13.01 -4.01 -1.61
CA HIS A 3 13.14 -2.79 -2.42
C HIS A 3 13.87 -3.06 -3.75
N LEU A 4 14.95 -3.86 -3.74
CA LEU A 4 15.68 -4.25 -4.95
C LEU A 4 14.84 -5.10 -5.90
N LEU A 5 14.04 -6.05 -5.37
CA LEU A 5 13.12 -6.85 -6.18
C LEU A 5 12.06 -5.96 -6.83
N ARG A 6 11.55 -4.96 -6.10
CA ARG A 6 10.58 -3.99 -6.62
C ARG A 6 11.17 -3.11 -7.71
N GLU A 7 12.40 -2.66 -7.53
CA GLU A 7 13.14 -1.87 -8.52
C GLU A 7 13.35 -2.66 -9.82
N VAL A 8 13.75 -3.93 -9.71
CA VAL A 8 13.85 -4.85 -10.87
C VAL A 8 12.49 -5.12 -11.53
N GLU A 9 11.40 -5.24 -10.77
CA GLU A 9 10.05 -5.52 -11.28
C GLU A 9 9.38 -4.30 -11.96
N ILE A 10 9.92 -3.08 -11.82
CA ILE A 10 9.43 -1.87 -12.50
C ILE A 10 9.97 -1.78 -13.94
N HIS A 11 11.18 -2.27 -14.20
CA HIS A 11 11.84 -2.20 -15.52
C HIS A 11 11.22 -3.02 -16.67
N PRO A 12 10.47 -4.12 -16.45
CA PRO A 12 9.71 -4.79 -17.50
C PRO A 12 8.63 -3.90 -18.12
N CYS A 13 8.12 -2.90 -17.38
CA CYS A 13 7.20 -1.89 -17.93
C CYS A 13 7.91 -0.92 -18.89
N GLU A 14 9.24 -0.85 -18.86
CA GLU A 14 10.09 -0.06 -19.76
C GLU A 14 10.65 -0.91 -20.93
N GLY A 15 10.28 -2.19 -21.03
CA GLY A 15 10.74 -3.09 -22.09
C GLY A 15 12.17 -3.65 -21.92
N LYS A 16 12.80 -3.43 -20.76
CA LYS A 16 14.15 -3.96 -20.46
C LYS A 16 14.10 -5.43 -20.06
N THR A 17 15.12 -6.21 -20.44
CA THR A 17 15.22 -7.61 -20.05
C THR A 17 15.62 -7.73 -18.58
N ILE A 18 15.27 -8.86 -17.93
CA ILE A 18 15.59 -9.11 -16.51
C ILE A 18 17.11 -9.01 -16.27
N SER A 19 17.92 -9.52 -17.21
CA SER A 19 19.39 -9.43 -17.17
C SER A 19 19.89 -7.98 -17.11
N GLN A 20 19.27 -7.07 -17.85
CA GLN A 20 19.60 -5.64 -17.82
C GLN A 20 19.18 -4.97 -16.51
N ALA A 21 18.06 -5.41 -15.92
CA ALA A 21 17.54 -4.83 -14.69
C ALA A 21 18.32 -5.24 -13.43
N ILE A 22 18.92 -6.44 -13.41
CA ILE A 22 19.72 -6.91 -12.27
C ILE A 22 21.19 -6.46 -12.32
N SER A 23 21.70 -6.13 -13.51
CA SER A 23 23.07 -5.67 -13.73
C SER A 23 23.47 -4.46 -12.88
N PRO A 24 22.69 -3.35 -12.82
CA PRO A 24 23.04 -2.19 -12.00
C PRO A 24 22.96 -2.45 -10.49
N ILE A 25 22.29 -3.52 -10.09
CA ILE A 25 22.07 -3.88 -8.68
C ILE A 25 23.11 -4.93 -8.21
N GLY A 26 23.93 -5.46 -9.12
CA GLY A 26 24.96 -6.45 -8.81
C GLY A 26 24.39 -7.80 -8.35
N VAL A 27 23.19 -8.16 -8.82
CA VAL A 27 22.51 -9.41 -8.43
C VAL A 27 22.54 -10.39 -9.60
N THR A 28 22.77 -11.68 -9.31
CA THR A 28 22.71 -12.73 -10.33
C THR A 28 21.27 -13.15 -10.63
N GLU A 29 21.01 -13.66 -11.84
CA GLU A 29 19.66 -14.14 -12.21
C GLU A 29 19.16 -15.23 -11.27
N GLN A 30 20.03 -16.14 -10.82
CA GLN A 30 19.63 -17.19 -9.87
C GLN A 30 19.12 -16.60 -8.56
N THR A 31 19.80 -15.56 -8.06
CA THR A 31 19.42 -14.86 -6.83
C THR A 31 18.09 -14.12 -7.01
N TYR A 32 17.90 -13.47 -8.16
CA TYR A 32 16.63 -12.83 -8.51
C TYR A 32 15.47 -13.83 -8.55
N TYR A 33 15.60 -14.96 -9.24
CA TYR A 33 14.52 -15.95 -9.33
C TYR A 33 14.18 -16.59 -7.97
N ARG A 34 15.19 -16.79 -7.11
CA ARG A 34 14.99 -17.24 -5.71
C ARG A 34 14.15 -16.23 -4.93
N TRP A 35 14.54 -14.96 -4.93
CA TRP A 35 13.77 -13.90 -4.26
C TRP A 35 12.38 -13.73 -4.86
N ARG A 36 12.24 -13.84 -6.18
CA ARG A 36 10.94 -13.80 -6.85
C ARG A 36 10.03 -14.95 -6.39
N LYS A 37 10.55 -16.15 -6.17
CA LYS A 37 9.76 -17.27 -5.63
C LYS A 37 9.33 -17.03 -4.18
N GLU A 38 10.23 -16.51 -3.36
CA GLU A 38 10.05 -16.34 -1.92
C GLU A 38 9.18 -15.12 -1.56
N TYR A 39 9.37 -13.99 -2.23
CA TYR A 39 8.74 -12.71 -1.85
C TYR A 39 7.54 -12.31 -2.72
N ARG A 40 7.32 -12.92 -3.89
CA ARG A 40 6.14 -12.62 -4.74
C ARG A 40 4.82 -13.00 -4.07
N GLY A 41 4.82 -14.00 -3.18
CA GLY A 41 3.66 -14.36 -2.35
C GLY A 41 3.39 -13.36 -1.22
N LEU A 42 4.47 -12.88 -0.59
CA LEU A 42 4.42 -11.90 0.50
C LEU A 42 3.84 -10.56 0.03
N CYS A 43 4.22 -10.11 -1.17
CA CYS A 43 3.75 -8.85 -1.76
C CYS A 43 2.23 -8.84 -2.04
N ARG A 44 1.64 -9.97 -2.48
CA ARG A 44 0.19 -10.06 -2.69
C ARG A 44 -0.60 -9.95 -1.39
N GLY A 45 -0.13 -10.60 -0.32
CA GLY A 45 -0.75 -10.52 1.00
C GLY A 45 -0.67 -9.11 1.59
N GLN A 46 0.50 -8.48 1.51
CA GLN A 46 0.71 -7.11 1.97
C GLN A 46 -0.10 -6.08 1.16
N ALA A 47 -0.11 -6.18 -0.17
CA ALA A 47 -0.90 -5.29 -1.02
C ALA A 47 -2.42 -5.43 -0.77
N LYS A 48 -2.90 -6.67 -0.56
CA LYS A 48 -4.30 -6.90 -0.16
C LYS A 48 -4.61 -6.27 1.19
N ARG A 49 -3.74 -6.46 2.19
CA ARG A 49 -3.89 -5.87 3.53
C ARG A 49 -3.87 -4.34 3.49
N ILE A 50 -3.00 -3.74 2.70
CA ILE A 50 -2.94 -2.28 2.51
C ILE A 50 -4.25 -1.76 1.93
N LYS A 51 -4.76 -2.38 0.86
CA LYS A 51 -6.06 -2.01 0.26
C LYS A 51 -7.23 -2.13 1.23
N GLU A 52 -7.23 -3.18 2.06
CA GLU A 52 -8.24 -3.36 3.11
C GLU A 52 -8.14 -2.27 4.19
N LEU A 53 -6.93 -1.95 4.64
CA LEU A 53 -6.68 -0.88 5.62
C LEU A 53 -7.04 0.51 5.06
N GLU A 54 -6.75 0.79 3.79
CA GLU A 54 -7.13 2.05 3.14
C GLU A 54 -8.66 2.19 3.07
N LYS A 55 -9.38 1.12 2.69
CA LYS A 55 -10.85 1.11 2.69
C LYS A 55 -11.42 1.36 4.08
N GLU A 56 -10.87 0.68 5.08
CA GLU A 56 -11.33 0.84 6.45
C GLU A 56 -11.02 2.24 7.00
N ASN A 57 -9.87 2.82 6.65
CA ASN A 57 -9.52 4.18 7.01
C ASN A 57 -10.51 5.20 6.44
N ILE A 58 -10.92 5.03 5.17
CA ILE A 58 -11.94 5.86 4.53
C ILE A 58 -13.28 5.72 5.25
N ARG A 59 -13.69 4.49 5.56
CA ARG A 59 -14.94 4.21 6.30
C ARG A 59 -14.94 4.87 7.68
N LEU A 60 -13.86 4.72 8.43
CA LEU A 60 -13.70 5.30 9.76
C LEU A 60 -13.68 6.82 9.71
N LYS A 61 -12.99 7.43 8.75
CA LYS A 61 -12.99 8.90 8.59
C LYS A 61 -14.37 9.47 8.35
N ARG A 62 -15.20 8.80 7.52
CA ARG A 62 -16.59 9.21 7.30
C ARG A 62 -17.41 9.11 8.58
N LEU A 63 -17.34 7.96 9.26
CA LEU A 63 -18.06 7.76 10.52
C LEU A 63 -17.67 8.80 11.57
N VAL A 64 -16.38 9.13 11.69
CA VAL A 64 -15.90 10.16 12.61
C VAL A 64 -16.44 11.53 12.23
N ALA A 65 -16.48 11.88 10.95
CA ALA A 65 -17.03 13.16 10.50
C ALA A 65 -18.54 13.26 10.81
N ASP A 66 -19.31 12.21 10.53
CA ASP A 66 -20.75 12.15 10.79
C ASP A 66 -21.03 12.28 12.29
N LEU A 67 -20.33 11.50 13.13
CA LEU A 67 -20.47 11.58 14.59
C LEU A 67 -20.01 12.94 15.16
N SER A 68 -18.98 13.54 14.58
CA SER A 68 -18.52 14.87 15.01
C SER A 68 -19.55 15.94 14.68
N LEU A 69 -20.22 15.83 13.54
CA LEU A 69 -21.31 16.72 13.15
C LEU A 69 -22.51 16.55 14.09
N GLU A 70 -22.96 15.32 14.34
CA GLU A 70 -24.06 15.04 15.27
C GLU A 70 -23.76 15.56 16.68
N ASN A 71 -22.54 15.35 17.16
CA ASN A 71 -22.13 15.85 18.47
C ASN A 71 -22.12 17.39 18.51
N ALA A 72 -21.59 18.05 17.47
CA ALA A 72 -21.62 19.51 17.39
C ALA A 72 -23.06 20.06 17.42
N VAL A 73 -23.97 19.47 16.66
CA VAL A 73 -25.39 19.84 16.66
C VAL A 73 -26.00 19.65 18.05
N LEU A 74 -25.75 18.51 18.71
CA LEU A 74 -26.25 18.25 20.06
C LEU A 74 -25.70 19.25 21.09
N GLN A 75 -24.43 19.63 20.97
CA GLN A 75 -23.82 20.66 21.83
C GLN A 75 -24.44 22.04 21.59
N ASP A 76 -24.71 22.42 20.34
CA ASP A 76 -25.35 23.70 20.03
C ASP A 76 -26.78 23.77 20.60
N PHE A 77 -27.56 22.68 20.49
CA PHE A 77 -28.86 22.56 21.15
C PHE A 77 -28.74 22.65 22.68
N ALA A 78 -27.80 21.91 23.28
CA ALA A 78 -27.59 21.92 24.73
C ALA A 78 -27.11 23.29 25.26
N SER A 79 -26.41 24.06 24.42
CA SER A 79 -25.90 25.39 24.76
C SER A 79 -26.93 26.51 24.52
N GLY A 80 -28.12 26.19 23.99
CA GLY A 80 -29.20 27.16 23.76
C GLY A 80 -28.97 28.12 22.61
N ASN A 81 -28.10 27.77 21.65
CA ASN A 81 -27.82 28.58 20.46
C ASN A 81 -28.80 28.28 19.29
N LEU A 82 -29.78 27.40 19.52
CA LEU A 82 -30.87 27.00 18.62
C LEU A 82 -32.21 27.01 19.39
#